data_AF-A0A0A3IN07-F1
#
_entry.id   AF-A0A0A3IN07-F1
#
_cell.length_a   1.000
_cell.length_b   1.000
_cell.length_c   1.000
_cell.angle_alpha   90.00
_cell.angle_beta   90.00
_cell.angle_gamma   90.00
#
_symmetry.space_group_name_H-M   'P 1'
#
loop_
_entity.id
_entity.type
_entity.pdbx_description
1 polymer ?
#
loop_
_entity_poly.entity_id
_entity_poly.type
_entity_poly.pdbx_seq_one_letter_code
_entity_poly.pdbx_strand_id
1 'polypeptide(L)'
;MNKHLKNEKGLTLIELLASIVLLSILSIFVFSLITKTIEHNRIIQQETMVRDEADIIVSKFIKALYSTKQTHIIRNVTNGKGDSYIEVTNDLRKCQKNEEGVLVTAAACNATLQPIGFKTSNNVTKLYILDEVYAIAHTDIKILPSSYIEGNPDSTNLYKVTVALQSTYRRGNKEISKQQTFINEIQPILTSK
;
A
#
# COMPACT_ATOMS: atom_id res chain seq x y z
N MET A 1 37.57 -78.68 11.84
CA MET A 1 36.99 -77.58 11.04
C MET A 1 35.68 -77.16 11.69
N ASN A 2 35.72 -76.19 12.63
CA ASN A 2 34.51 -75.65 13.26
C ASN A 2 34.31 -74.20 12.81
N LYS A 3 33.43 -73.99 11.83
CA LYS A 3 32.92 -72.66 11.50
C LYS A 3 31.82 -72.33 12.51
N HIS A 4 32.13 -71.49 13.49
CA HIS A 4 31.10 -70.81 14.27
C HIS A 4 30.35 -69.85 13.33
N LEU A 5 29.08 -70.15 13.05
CA LEU A 5 28.16 -69.19 12.47
C LEU A 5 27.96 -68.08 13.50
N LYS A 6 28.46 -66.88 13.19
CA LYS A 6 28.27 -65.69 14.02
C LYS A 6 26.79 -65.35 14.04
N ASN A 7 26.25 -65.16 15.25
CA ASN A 7 24.88 -64.72 15.48
C ASN A 7 24.70 -63.32 14.89
N GLU A 8 24.04 -63.23 13.74
CA GLU A 8 23.55 -61.98 13.15
C GLU A 8 22.42 -61.47 14.07
N LYS A 9 22.74 -60.59 15.01
CA LYS A 9 21.74 -59.95 15.88
C LYS A 9 20.78 -59.12 15.02
N GLY A 10 19.68 -59.73 14.58
CA GLY A 10 18.60 -59.04 13.90
C GLY A 10 17.96 -57.98 14.80
N LEU A 11 17.46 -56.90 14.19
CA LEU A 11 16.63 -55.88 14.84
C LEU A 11 15.51 -56.55 15.62
N THR A 12 15.42 -56.27 16.92
CA THR A 12 14.31 -56.81 17.71
C THR A 12 13.03 -56.03 17.40
N LEU A 13 11.88 -56.71 17.42
CA LEU A 13 10.58 -56.10 17.16
C LEU A 13 10.31 -54.89 18.07
N ILE A 14 10.81 -54.96 19.31
CA ILE A 14 10.67 -53.89 20.30
C ILE A 14 11.51 -52.66 19.95
N GLU A 15 12.72 -52.83 19.43
CA GLU A 15 13.58 -51.72 18.98
C GLU A 15 12.98 -51.01 17.76
N LEU A 16 12.39 -51.76 16.83
CA LEU A 16 11.68 -51.20 15.69
C LEU A 16 10.45 -50.39 16.16
N LEU A 17 9.65 -50.94 17.07
CA LEU A 17 8.47 -50.27 17.61
C LEU A 17 8.84 -48.98 18.35
N ALA A 18 9.87 -49.04 19.20
CA ALA A 18 10.37 -47.87 19.92
C ALA A 18 10.85 -46.77 18.96
N SER A 19 11.54 -47.15 17.88
CA SER A 19 12.03 -46.21 16.86
C SER A 19 10.87 -45.53 16.11
N ILE A 20 9.82 -46.26 15.75
CA ILE A 20 8.62 -45.71 15.09
C ILE A 20 7.88 -44.74 16.00
N VAL A 21 7.74 -45.08 17.30
CA VAL A 21 7.09 -44.21 18.28
C VAL A 21 7.89 -42.91 18.47
N LEU A 22 9.22 -43.00 18.59
CA LEU A 22 10.05 -41.81 18.70
C LEU A 22 9.98 -40.94 17.42
N LEU A 23 10.01 -41.58 16.25
CA LEU A 23 9.92 -40.87 14.97
C LEU A 23 8.55 -40.21 14.78
N SER A 24 7.45 -40.81 15.25
CA SER A 24 6.12 -40.22 15.15
C SER A 24 5.98 -38.97 16.03
N ILE A 25 6.52 -39.01 17.25
CA ILE A 25 6.57 -37.85 18.15
C ILE A 25 7.36 -36.72 17.49
N LEU A 26 8.57 -37.01 16.98
CA LEU A 26 9.41 -36.02 16.30
C LEU A 26 8.71 -35.44 15.05
N SER A 27 8.03 -36.28 14.27
CA SER A 27 7.33 -35.87 13.05
C SER A 27 6.20 -34.88 13.34
N ILE A 28 5.44 -35.09 14.42
CA ILE A 28 4.37 -34.17 14.84
C ILE A 28 4.95 -32.79 15.17
N PHE A 29 6.07 -32.75 15.90
CA PHE A 29 6.74 -31.48 16.23
C PHE A 29 7.24 -30.77 14.97
N VAL A 30 7.92 -31.48 14.08
CA VAL A 30 8.44 -30.91 12.82
C VAL A 30 7.29 -30.38 11.95
N PHE A 31 6.20 -31.13 11.83
CA PHE A 31 5.05 -30.70 11.05
C PHE A 31 4.38 -29.44 11.62
N SER A 32 4.24 -29.35 12.95
CA SER A 32 3.73 -28.16 13.64
C SER A 32 4.60 -26.93 13.37
N LEU A 33 5.93 -27.08 13.33
CA LEU A 33 6.83 -25.98 12.99
C LEU A 33 6.68 -25.57 11.52
N ILE A 34 6.70 -26.53 10.59
CA ILE A 34 6.58 -26.25 9.14
C ILE A 34 5.29 -25.50 8.84
N THR A 35 4.16 -25.96 9.39
CA THR A 35 2.86 -25.32 9.19
C THR A 35 2.84 -23.88 9.68
N LYS A 36 3.40 -23.60 10.87
CA LYS A 36 3.55 -22.23 11.39
C LYS A 36 4.46 -21.38 10.51
N THR A 37 5.58 -21.92 10.02
CA THR A 37 6.49 -21.20 9.12
C THR A 37 5.79 -20.81 7.82
N ILE A 38 5.00 -21.70 7.23
CA ILE A 38 4.25 -21.42 6.00
C ILE A 38 3.22 -20.31 6.24
N GLU A 39 2.49 -20.34 7.36
CA GLU A 39 1.54 -19.28 7.71
C GLU A 39 2.24 -17.93 7.90
N HIS A 40 3.37 -17.92 8.61
CA HIS A 40 4.13 -16.71 8.86
C HIS A 40 4.71 -16.12 7.56
N ASN A 41 5.22 -16.96 6.67
CA ASN A 41 5.75 -16.52 5.38
C ASN A 41 4.66 -15.85 4.53
N ARG A 42 3.45 -16.40 4.49
CA ARG A 42 2.31 -15.77 3.80
C ARG A 42 1.96 -14.38 4.34
N ILE A 43 1.98 -14.21 5.66
CA ILE A 43 1.71 -12.91 6.29
C ILE A 43 2.79 -11.91 5.89
N ILE A 44 4.07 -12.31 5.95
CA ILE A 44 5.20 -11.46 5.54
C ILE A 44 5.05 -11.06 4.06
N GLN A 45 4.77 -12.02 3.18
CA GLN A 45 4.59 -11.74 1.75
C GLN A 45 3.48 -10.71 1.50
N GLN A 46 2.35 -10.85 2.19
CA GLN A 46 1.24 -9.90 2.09
C GLN A 46 1.62 -8.50 2.58
N GLU A 47 2.37 -8.40 3.69
CA GLU A 47 2.88 -7.11 4.17
C GLU A 47 3.88 -6.48 3.20
N THR A 48 4.74 -7.29 2.58
CA THR A 48 5.67 -6.83 1.55
C THR A 48 4.90 -6.30 0.33
N MET A 49 3.88 -7.00 -0.15
CA MET A 49 3.05 -6.55 -1.27
C MET A 49 2.38 -5.19 -0.99
N VAL A 50 1.82 -4.99 0.21
CA VAL A 50 1.21 -3.70 0.59
C VAL A 50 2.25 -2.59 0.65
N ARG A 51 3.44 -2.88 1.15
CA ARG A 51 4.54 -1.92 1.20
C ARG A 51 5.01 -1.53 -0.20
N ASP A 52 5.21 -2.51 -1.08
CA ASP A 52 5.63 -2.26 -2.46
C ASP A 52 4.58 -1.41 -3.21
N GLU A 53 3.30 -1.69 -2.99
CA GLU A 53 2.20 -0.91 -3.54
C GLU A 53 2.19 0.53 -3.00
N ALA A 54 2.40 0.71 -1.69
CA ALA A 54 2.52 2.03 -1.08
C ALA A 54 3.72 2.82 -1.63
N ASP A 55 4.87 2.16 -1.80
CA ASP A 55 6.08 2.78 -2.35
C ASP A 55 5.85 3.24 -3.79
N ILE A 56 5.12 2.46 -4.61
CA ILE A 56 4.73 2.88 -5.97
C ILE A 56 3.81 4.10 -5.92
N ILE A 57 2.77 4.08 -5.07
CA ILE A 57 1.83 5.20 -4.91
C ILE A 57 2.58 6.47 -4.49
N VAL A 58 3.43 6.37 -3.46
CA VAL A 58 4.24 7.49 -2.96
C VAL A 58 5.21 7.99 -4.03
N SER A 59 5.86 7.11 -4.78
CA SER A 59 6.74 7.48 -5.90
C SER A 59 5.99 8.27 -6.97
N LYS A 60 4.76 7.85 -7.32
CA LYS A 60 3.89 8.58 -8.24
C LYS A 60 3.53 9.97 -7.72
N PHE A 61 3.21 10.09 -6.42
CA PHE A 61 2.97 11.39 -5.79
C PHE A 61 4.19 12.29 -5.83
N ILE A 62 5.36 11.78 -5.42
CA ILE A 62 6.64 12.50 -5.48
C ILE A 62 6.85 13.00 -6.90
N LYS A 63 6.81 12.12 -7.90
CA LYS A 63 7.03 12.52 -9.30
C LYS A 63 6.06 13.63 -9.74
N ALA A 64 4.77 13.47 -9.44
CA ALA A 64 3.75 14.44 -9.84
C ALA A 64 3.94 15.79 -9.14
N LEU A 65 4.07 15.80 -7.81
CA LEU A 65 4.20 17.02 -7.02
C LEU A 65 5.53 17.73 -7.26
N TYR A 66 6.66 17.02 -7.38
CA TYR A 66 7.93 17.65 -7.73
C TYR A 66 7.94 18.22 -9.14
N SER A 67 7.26 17.57 -10.10
CA SER A 67 7.14 18.12 -11.46
C SER A 67 6.19 19.32 -11.55
N THR A 68 5.32 19.49 -10.55
CA THR A 68 4.35 20.58 -10.49
C THR A 68 4.97 21.78 -9.80
N LYS A 69 4.84 22.96 -10.42
CA LYS A 69 5.26 24.22 -9.78
C LYS A 69 4.26 24.60 -8.70
N GLN A 70 4.73 25.17 -7.58
CA GLN A 70 3.84 25.61 -6.50
C GLN A 70 2.72 26.56 -7.02
N THR A 71 3.05 27.45 -7.95
CA THR A 71 2.09 28.39 -8.55
C THR A 71 0.97 27.73 -9.36
N HIS A 72 1.19 26.50 -9.83
CA HIS A 72 0.21 25.72 -10.60
C HIS A 72 -0.79 25.00 -9.69
N ILE A 73 -0.54 24.94 -8.38
CA ILE A 73 -1.45 24.33 -7.41
C ILE A 73 -2.47 25.38 -6.98
N ILE A 74 -3.74 25.18 -7.36
CA ILE A 74 -4.79 26.19 -7.21
C ILE A 74 -5.48 26.08 -5.85
N ARG A 75 -5.86 24.86 -5.44
CA ARG A 75 -6.54 24.60 -4.17
C ARG A 75 -6.39 23.14 -3.72
N ASN A 76 -6.55 22.94 -2.42
CA ASN A 76 -6.76 21.63 -1.81
C ASN A 76 -8.27 21.37 -1.69
N VAL A 77 -8.73 20.23 -2.19
CA VAL A 77 -10.10 19.75 -2.04
C VAL A 77 -10.09 18.56 -1.11
N THR A 78 -10.61 18.77 0.09
CA THR A 78 -10.88 17.67 1.04
C THR A 78 -12.36 17.71 1.37
N ASN A 79 -13.08 16.64 1.02
CA ASN A 79 -14.46 16.47 1.45
C ASN A 79 -14.53 15.38 2.52
N GLY A 80 -15.40 15.54 3.51
CA GLY A 80 -15.62 14.52 4.55
C GLY A 80 -16.20 13.19 4.01
N LYS A 81 -16.28 13.01 2.70
CA LYS A 81 -16.73 11.80 1.99
C LYS A 81 -15.56 10.96 1.47
N GLY A 82 -14.32 11.31 1.82
CA GLY A 82 -13.11 10.55 1.47
C GLY A 82 -12.45 10.97 0.17
N ASP A 83 -12.85 12.10 -0.43
CA ASP A 83 -12.04 12.75 -1.45
C ASP A 83 -11.04 13.68 -0.77
N SER A 84 -9.77 13.53 -1.16
CA SER A 84 -8.71 14.41 -0.71
C SER A 84 -7.66 14.48 -1.81
N TYR A 85 -7.68 15.59 -2.53
CA TYR A 85 -6.82 15.82 -3.68
C TYR A 85 -6.52 17.30 -3.84
N ILE A 86 -5.38 17.61 -4.46
CA ILE A 86 -5.08 18.97 -4.89
C ILE A 86 -5.46 19.13 -6.36
N GLU A 87 -5.90 20.32 -6.72
CA GLU A 87 -6.20 20.67 -8.11
C GLU A 87 -5.09 21.54 -8.67
N VAL A 88 -4.53 21.10 -9.80
CA VAL A 88 -3.44 21.76 -10.48
C VAL A 88 -3.85 22.18 -11.89
N THR A 89 -3.26 23.25 -12.40
CA THR A 89 -3.50 23.72 -13.77
C THR A 89 -2.19 23.92 -14.53
N ASN A 90 -2.24 23.71 -15.85
CA ASN A 90 -1.15 24.07 -16.74
C ASN A 90 -1.31 25.48 -17.33
N ASP A 91 -2.47 26.13 -17.13
CA ASP A 91 -2.79 27.45 -17.70
C ASP A 91 -3.17 28.46 -16.61
N LEU A 92 -2.14 29.07 -16.01
CA LEU A 92 -2.30 30.08 -14.95
C LEU A 92 -3.11 31.30 -15.39
N ARG A 93 -3.16 31.61 -16.69
CA ARG A 93 -3.90 32.79 -17.20
C ARG A 93 -5.40 32.64 -17.00
N LYS A 94 -5.90 31.40 -16.97
CA LYS A 94 -7.31 31.08 -16.74
C LYS A 94 -7.66 30.91 -15.26
N CYS A 95 -6.68 30.89 -14.37
CA CYS A 95 -6.87 30.65 -12.93
C CYS A 95 -6.35 31.81 -12.07
N GLN A 96 -6.59 33.05 -12.50
CA GLN A 96 -6.21 34.23 -11.73
C GLN A 96 -7.14 34.42 -10.52
N LYS A 97 -6.55 34.67 -9.35
CA LYS A 97 -7.27 35.09 -8.13
C LYS A 97 -7.37 36.61 -8.10
N ASN A 98 -8.52 37.16 -7.68
CA ASN A 98 -8.68 38.58 -7.39
C ASN A 98 -8.00 38.93 -6.05
N GLU A 99 -8.03 40.21 -5.65
CA GLU A 99 -7.46 40.70 -4.39
C GLU A 99 -8.06 40.02 -3.14
N GLU A 100 -9.24 39.42 -3.27
CA GLU A 100 -9.97 38.68 -2.23
C GLU A 100 -9.66 37.17 -2.23
N GLY A 101 -8.77 36.71 -3.13
CA GLY A 101 -8.39 35.30 -3.26
C GLY A 101 -9.38 34.43 -4.05
N VAL A 102 -10.41 35.02 -4.64
CA VAL A 102 -11.45 34.35 -5.44
C VAL A 102 -11.04 34.25 -6.90
N LEU A 103 -11.28 33.10 -7.53
CA LEU A 103 -10.96 32.87 -8.94
C LEU A 103 -11.84 33.75 -9.86
N VAL A 104 -11.21 34.66 -10.60
CA VAL A 104 -11.86 35.64 -11.49
C VAL A 104 -12.59 34.96 -12.66
N THR A 105 -12.06 33.84 -13.15
CA THR A 105 -12.63 33.05 -14.26
C THR A 105 -12.87 31.59 -13.87
N ALA A 106 -13.66 31.38 -12.81
CA ALA A 106 -13.90 30.06 -12.22
C ALA A 106 -14.27 28.96 -13.23
N ALA A 107 -15.14 29.23 -14.22
CA ALA A 107 -15.55 28.24 -15.21
C ALA A 107 -14.40 27.82 -16.16
N ALA A 108 -13.63 28.78 -16.67
CA ALA A 108 -12.48 28.51 -17.54
C ALA A 108 -11.33 27.85 -16.75
N CYS A 109 -11.13 28.25 -15.49
CA CYS A 109 -10.18 27.60 -14.60
C CYS A 109 -10.55 26.14 -14.37
N ASN A 110 -11.80 25.87 -13.94
CA ASN A 110 -12.28 24.52 -13.64
C ASN A 110 -12.11 23.55 -14.81
N ALA A 111 -12.23 24.02 -16.06
CA ALA A 111 -12.01 23.19 -17.24
C ALA A 111 -10.55 22.74 -17.45
N THR A 112 -9.59 23.40 -16.78
CA THR A 112 -8.16 23.08 -16.83
C THR A 112 -7.64 22.35 -15.60
N LEU A 113 -8.47 22.18 -14.58
CA LEU A 113 -8.05 21.59 -13.31
C LEU A 113 -7.89 20.08 -13.44
N GLN A 114 -6.70 19.61 -13.07
CA GLN A 114 -6.36 18.20 -13.01
C GLN A 114 -6.13 17.80 -11.54
N PRO A 115 -6.71 16.69 -11.08
CA PRO A 115 -6.56 16.26 -9.70
C PRO A 115 -5.25 15.48 -9.48
N ILE A 116 -4.57 15.75 -8.37
CA ILE A 116 -3.52 14.89 -7.81
C ILE A 116 -3.98 14.48 -6.41
N GLY A 117 -4.39 13.23 -6.25
CA GLY A 117 -4.82 12.69 -4.96
C GLY A 117 -5.91 11.64 -5.04
N PHE A 118 -6.67 11.50 -3.97
CA PHE A 118 -7.62 10.43 -3.76
C PHE A 118 -9.05 10.91 -4.07
N LYS A 119 -9.78 10.14 -4.88
CA LYS A 119 -11.22 10.32 -5.06
C LYS A 119 -11.94 9.02 -4.78
N THR A 120 -12.99 9.10 -3.98
CA THR A 120 -13.81 8.00 -3.52
C THR A 120 -15.16 8.06 -4.21
N SER A 121 -15.49 7.00 -4.94
CA SER A 121 -16.80 6.82 -5.58
C SER A 121 -17.30 5.42 -5.28
N ASN A 122 -18.55 5.30 -4.83
CA ASN A 122 -19.17 4.01 -4.47
C ASN A 122 -18.32 3.17 -3.50
N ASN A 123 -17.75 3.81 -2.48
CA ASN A 123 -16.86 3.18 -1.48
C ASN A 123 -15.55 2.61 -2.06
N VAL A 124 -15.18 3.01 -3.27
CA VAL A 124 -13.90 2.67 -3.91
C VAL A 124 -13.08 3.95 -4.06
N THR A 125 -11.96 4.02 -3.35
CA THR A 125 -11.00 5.11 -3.48
C THR A 125 -10.01 4.79 -4.58
N LYS A 126 -9.86 5.72 -5.52
CA LYS A 126 -8.88 5.66 -6.60
C LYS A 126 -7.90 6.81 -6.47
N LEU A 127 -6.66 6.55 -6.89
CA LEU A 127 -5.62 7.55 -6.98
C LEU A 127 -5.65 8.18 -8.37
N TYR A 128 -5.78 9.50 -8.41
CA TYR A 128 -5.69 10.31 -9.61
C TYR A 128 -4.36 11.06 -9.59
N ILE A 129 -3.62 10.97 -10.69
CA ILE A 129 -2.38 11.70 -10.92
C ILE A 129 -2.54 12.41 -12.26
N LEU A 130 -2.98 13.66 -12.23
CA LEU A 130 -3.30 14.44 -13.42
C LEU A 130 -4.42 13.76 -14.25
N ASP A 131 -4.10 13.35 -15.47
CA ASP A 131 -5.01 12.63 -16.37
C ASP A 131 -4.99 11.11 -16.18
N GLU A 132 -4.05 10.59 -15.37
CA GLU A 132 -3.92 9.16 -15.12
C GLU A 132 -4.69 8.74 -13.87
N VAL A 133 -5.45 7.64 -13.98
CA VAL A 133 -6.03 6.95 -12.82
C VAL A 133 -5.17 5.73 -12.53
N TYR A 134 -4.52 5.74 -11.37
CA TYR A 134 -3.70 4.62 -10.94
C TYR A 134 -4.59 3.44 -10.53
N ALA A 135 -4.35 2.30 -11.17
CA ALA A 135 -4.95 1.03 -10.81
C ALA A 135 -3.97 0.24 -9.94
N ILE A 136 -4.42 -0.18 -8.76
CA ILE A 136 -3.67 -1.06 -7.87
C ILE A 136 -3.41 -2.37 -8.60
N ALA A 137 -2.17 -2.86 -8.58
CA ALA A 137 -1.79 -4.07 -9.29
C ALA A 137 -2.43 -5.34 -8.68
N HIS A 138 -2.62 -5.32 -7.37
CA HIS A 138 -3.09 -6.43 -6.55
C HIS A 138 -4.58 -6.28 -6.18
N THR A 139 -5.41 -7.26 -6.54
CA THR A 139 -6.87 -7.20 -6.30
C THR A 139 -7.26 -7.34 -4.84
N ASP A 140 -6.38 -7.92 -4.03
CA ASP A 140 -6.49 -8.07 -2.58
C ASP A 140 -6.11 -6.80 -1.81
N ILE A 141 -5.61 -5.77 -2.51
CA ILE A 141 -5.23 -4.48 -1.92
C ILE A 141 -6.20 -3.39 -2.38
N LYS A 142 -6.64 -2.54 -1.46
CA LYS A 142 -7.51 -1.40 -1.73
C LYS A 142 -7.00 -0.15 -1.03
N ILE A 143 -7.09 0.99 -1.70
CA ILE A 143 -6.91 2.30 -1.07
C ILE A 143 -8.16 2.59 -0.25
N LEU A 144 -7.97 3.00 1.00
CA LEU A 144 -9.04 3.36 1.90
C LEU A 144 -9.42 4.84 1.76
N PRO A 145 -10.70 5.20 2.00
CA PRO A 145 -11.17 6.60 2.01
C PRO A 145 -10.51 7.48 3.08
N SER A 146 -9.82 6.86 4.05
CA SER A 146 -9.01 7.56 5.04
C SER A 146 -7.66 8.03 4.49
N SER A 147 -7.36 7.80 3.21
CA SER A 147 -6.17 8.35 2.55
C SER A 147 -6.39 9.82 2.23
N TYR A 148 -5.43 10.68 2.56
CA TYR A 148 -5.59 12.13 2.40
C TYR A 148 -4.29 12.87 2.12
N ILE A 149 -4.43 14.09 1.60
CA ILE A 149 -3.34 15.02 1.34
C ILE A 149 -3.62 16.31 2.11
N GLU A 150 -2.69 16.65 2.98
CA GLU A 150 -2.71 17.86 3.77
C GLU A 150 -1.65 18.83 3.23
N GLY A 151 -2.02 20.11 3.15
CA GLY A 151 -1.16 21.16 2.60
C GLY A 151 -2.02 22.28 2.03
N ASN A 152 -1.62 23.52 2.31
CA ASN A 152 -2.33 24.70 1.82
C ASN A 152 -1.42 25.43 0.81
N PRO A 153 -1.80 25.49 -0.48
CA PRO A 153 -0.97 26.13 -1.50
C PRO A 153 -0.65 27.60 -1.22
N ASP A 154 -1.51 28.29 -0.47
CA ASP A 154 -1.37 29.71 -0.17
C ASP A 154 -0.43 29.99 1.03
N SER A 155 -0.19 29.00 1.91
CA SER A 155 0.61 29.21 3.13
C SER A 155 1.84 28.31 3.25
N THR A 156 1.87 27.15 2.59
CA THR A 156 2.98 26.20 2.67
C THR A 156 3.27 25.55 1.32
N ASN A 157 4.55 25.28 1.06
CA ASN A 157 5.01 24.42 -0.03
C ASN A 157 5.28 22.99 0.45
N LEU A 158 4.78 22.61 1.63
CA LEU A 158 4.91 21.29 2.21
C LEU A 158 3.56 20.59 2.15
N TYR A 159 3.54 19.42 1.52
CA TYR A 159 2.37 18.57 1.39
C TYR A 159 2.62 17.23 2.08
N LYS A 160 1.77 16.90 3.03
CA LYS A 160 1.79 15.62 3.74
C LYS A 160 0.78 14.69 3.09
N VAL A 161 1.27 13.60 2.51
CA VAL A 161 0.46 12.56 1.89
C VAL A 161 0.36 11.38 2.84
N THR A 162 -0.87 11.04 3.22
CA THR A 162 -1.19 9.87 4.03
C THR A 162 -1.91 8.85 3.15
N VAL A 163 -1.29 7.70 2.89
CA VAL A 163 -1.85 6.59 2.13
C VAL A 163 -2.30 5.52 3.12
N ALA A 164 -3.59 5.22 3.16
CA ALA A 164 -4.13 4.12 3.94
C ALA A 164 -4.52 2.97 3.00
N LEU A 165 -3.86 1.83 3.15
CA LEU A 165 -4.12 0.63 2.34
C LEU A 165 -4.72 -0.47 3.21
N GLN A 166 -5.61 -1.26 2.61
CA GLN A 166 -6.17 -2.47 3.21
C GLN A 166 -5.81 -3.66 2.33
N SER A 167 -5.17 -4.67 2.93
CA SER A 167 -4.98 -5.99 2.31
C SER A 167 -5.97 -6.99 2.88
N THR A 168 -6.49 -7.86 2.04
CA THR A 168 -7.46 -8.88 2.42
C THR A 168 -6.99 -10.26 1.97
N TYR A 169 -6.81 -11.19 2.92
CA TYR A 169 -6.42 -12.58 2.61
C TYR A 169 -7.34 -13.60 3.31
N ARG A 170 -7.43 -14.80 2.75
CA ARG A 170 -8.26 -15.89 3.29
C ARG A 170 -7.43 -16.85 4.14
N ARG A 171 -7.89 -17.12 5.35
CA ARG A 171 -7.36 -18.18 6.23
C ARG A 171 -8.47 -19.18 6.50
N GLY A 172 -8.44 -20.31 5.78
CA GLY A 172 -9.57 -21.26 5.77
C GLY A 172 -10.83 -20.59 5.24
N ASN A 173 -11.91 -20.60 6.04
CA ASN A 173 -13.19 -19.96 5.69
C ASN A 173 -13.31 -18.51 6.17
N LYS A 174 -12.29 -17.95 6.82
CA LYS A 174 -12.31 -16.58 7.33
C LYS A 174 -11.52 -15.64 6.44
N GLU A 175 -12.12 -14.50 6.13
CA GLU A 175 -11.47 -13.38 5.48
C GLU A 175 -10.86 -12.48 6.54
N ILE A 176 -9.55 -12.22 6.45
CA ILE A 176 -8.82 -11.36 7.36
C ILE A 176 -8.39 -10.14 6.58
N SER A 177 -8.79 -8.96 7.08
CA SER A 177 -8.36 -7.69 6.51
C SER A 177 -7.38 -7.00 7.46
N LYS A 178 -6.27 -6.50 6.92
CA LYS A 178 -5.26 -5.74 7.65
C LYS A 178 -5.12 -4.37 7.01
N GLN A 179 -5.14 -3.33 7.83
CA GLN A 179 -4.92 -1.96 7.40
C GLN A 179 -3.50 -1.50 7.74
N GLN A 180 -2.86 -0.79 6.83
CA GLN A 180 -1.57 -0.14 7.03
C GLN A 180 -1.65 1.31 6.51
N THR A 181 -0.96 2.20 7.21
CA THR A 181 -0.91 3.63 6.86
C THR A 181 0.53 4.05 6.63
N PHE A 182 0.75 4.75 5.53
CA PHE A 182 2.04 5.26 5.08
C PHE A 182 1.96 6.77 5.00
N ILE A 183 2.95 7.47 5.56
CA ILE A 183 2.98 8.93 5.61
C ILE A 183 4.26 9.39 4.94
N ASN A 184 4.14 10.35 4.03
CA ASN A 184 5.27 11.00 3.39
C ASN A 184 5.05 12.52 3.31
N GLU A 185 6.13 13.28 3.33
CA GLU A 185 6.12 14.74 3.21
C GLU A 185 6.87 15.14 1.94
N ILE A 186 6.20 15.92 1.08
CA ILE A 186 6.67 16.24 -0.26
C ILE A 186 6.66 17.75 -0.44
N GLN A 187 7.75 18.30 -0.98
CA GLN A 187 7.89 19.72 -1.27
C GLN A 187 8.02 19.94 -2.79
N PRO A 188 7.02 20.57 -3.45
CA PRO A 188 7.12 20.95 -4.85
C PRO A 188 8.27 21.94 -5.11
N ILE A 189 8.72 22.01 -6.36
CA ILE A 189 9.78 22.94 -6.73
C ILE A 189 9.29 24.38 -6.53
N LEU A 190 9.99 25.10 -5.65
CA LEU A 190 9.93 26.54 -5.57
C LEU A 190 10.69 27.09 -6.79
N THR A 191 9.99 27.58 -7.80
CA THR A 191 10.66 28.41 -8.81
C THR A 191 11.06 29.72 -8.14
N SER A 192 12.35 29.83 -7.80
CA SER A 192 13.02 31.09 -7.51
C SER A 192 12.96 31.98 -8.75
N LYS A 193 12.22 33.09 -8.63
CA LYS A 193 12.19 34.31 -9.47
C LYS A 193 12.19 34.12 -11.00
#